data_AF-J9R5G0-F1
#
_entry.id   AF-J9R5G0-F1
#
_cell.length_a   1.000
_cell.length_b   1.000
_cell.length_c   1.000
_cell.angle_alpha   90.00
_cell.angle_beta   90.00
_cell.angle_gamma   90.00
#
_symmetry.space_group_name_H-M   'P 1'
#
loop_
_entity.id
_entity.type
_entity.pdbx_description
1 polymer ?
#
loop_
_entity_poly.entity_id
_entity_poly.type
_entity_poly.pdbx_seq_one_letter_code
_entity_poly.pdbx_strand_id
1 'polypeptide(L)'
;KLTNPSFGDLNHLISTTMSGVTCCLRFPGQLNSDLRKLAVNLIPFPRLHFFMVGFAPLTSQGSQQYRALTIPELTQQMWDAKNMMCAADPRHGRYLTASAMFRGKMSTKEVDEQMINVQNKNSSYFVEWIPNNVKSSVCDIPPTGLAMSSTFM
;
A
#
# COMPACT_ATOMS: atom_id res chain seq x y z
N LYS A 1 13.91 -6.93 15.21
CA LYS A 1 12.74 -6.63 16.07
C LYS A 1 13.26 -5.80 17.24
N LEU A 2 12.75 -4.58 17.44
CA LEU A 2 13.15 -3.76 18.59
C LEU A 2 12.62 -4.41 19.87
N THR A 3 13.43 -4.44 20.93
CA THR A 3 13.08 -5.07 22.21
C THR A 3 12.13 -4.18 23.02
N ASN A 4 12.34 -2.87 23.01
CA ASN A 4 11.50 -1.87 23.69
C ASN A 4 11.13 -0.75 22.71
N PRO A 5 10.01 -0.85 21.97
CA PRO A 5 9.58 0.22 21.07
C PRO A 5 9.11 1.44 21.86
N SER A 6 9.53 2.62 21.42
CA SER A 6 9.10 3.91 21.97
C SER A 6 7.90 4.48 21.19
N PHE A 7 7.24 5.51 21.75
CA PHE A 7 6.23 6.26 20.99
C PHE A 7 6.82 6.93 19.73
N GLY A 8 8.12 7.26 19.74
CA GLY A 8 8.81 7.77 18.55
C GLY A 8 8.79 6.78 17.38
N ASP A 9 9.01 5.50 17.68
CA ASP A 9 9.01 4.43 16.66
C ASP A 9 7.62 4.23 16.05
N LEU A 10 6.57 4.29 16.88
CA LEU A 10 5.18 4.21 16.43
C LEU A 10 4.80 5.42 15.57
N ASN A 11 5.12 6.62 16.04
CA ASN A 11 4.83 7.87 15.32
C ASN A 11 5.55 7.91 13.97
N HIS A 12 6.76 7.39 13.88
CA HIS A 12 7.49 7.27 12.62
C HIS A 12 6.72 6.41 11.61
N LEU A 13 6.18 5.25 12.01
CA LEU A 13 5.37 4.38 11.14
C LEU A 13 4.07 5.06 10.67
N ILE A 14 3.37 5.71 11.61
CA ILE A 14 2.12 6.42 11.30
C ILE A 14 2.40 7.57 10.31
N SER A 15 3.42 8.39 10.56
CA SER A 15 3.78 9.52 9.71
C SER A 15 4.15 9.07 8.28
N THR A 16 4.86 7.96 8.15
CA THR A 16 5.24 7.39 6.86
C THR A 16 4.02 6.92 6.08
N THR A 17 3.08 6.25 6.76
CA THR A 17 1.83 5.78 6.16
C THR A 17 0.94 6.95 5.73
N MET A 18 0.78 7.96 6.59
CA MET A 18 0.02 9.18 6.27
C MET A 18 0.63 9.93 5.08
N SER A 19 1.96 9.96 4.99
CA SER A 19 2.66 10.52 3.83
C SER A 19 2.38 9.72 2.56
N GLY A 20 2.35 8.38 2.63
CA GLY A 20 1.98 7.51 1.52
C GLY A 20 0.56 7.77 1.01
N VAL A 21 -0.42 7.76 1.91
CA VAL A 21 -1.85 7.94 1.59
C VAL A 21 -2.14 9.28 0.91
N THR A 22 -1.48 10.35 1.36
CA THR A 22 -1.71 11.71 0.84
C THR A 22 -0.80 12.06 -0.33
N CYS A 23 0.03 11.13 -0.80
CA CYS A 23 1.04 11.41 -1.80
C CYS A 23 0.44 11.94 -3.12
N CYS A 24 -0.64 11.30 -3.61
CA CYS A 24 -1.30 11.68 -4.85
C CYS A 24 -1.96 13.07 -4.82
N LEU A 25 -2.09 13.69 -3.64
CA LEU A 25 -2.60 15.05 -3.47
C LEU A 25 -1.48 16.09 -3.43
N ARG A 26 -0.29 15.69 -2.97
CA ARG A 26 0.82 16.61 -2.68
C ARG A 26 1.82 16.68 -3.81
N PHE A 27 1.92 15.62 -4.62
CA PHE A 27 2.95 15.47 -5.64
C PHE A 27 2.35 15.11 -6.98
N PRO A 28 2.95 15.59 -8.09
CA PRO A 28 2.64 15.06 -9.41
C PRO A 28 3.06 13.59 -9.50
N GLY A 29 2.32 12.83 -10.30
CA GLY A 29 2.55 11.41 -10.50
C GLY A 29 2.01 10.96 -11.85
N GLN A 30 2.55 9.86 -12.37
CA GLN A 30 2.13 9.28 -13.64
C GLN A 30 0.67 8.79 -13.57
N LEU A 31 0.23 8.31 -12.41
CA LEU A 31 -1.12 7.81 -12.18
C LEU A 31 -1.65 8.33 -10.83
N ASN A 32 -2.33 9.48 -10.88
CA ASN A 32 -2.85 10.14 -9.68
C ASN A 32 -4.30 9.73 -9.35
N SER A 33 -4.57 9.69 -8.05
CA SER A 33 -5.91 9.54 -7.48
C SER A 33 -6.18 10.69 -6.50
N ASP A 34 -7.20 11.50 -6.80
CA ASP A 34 -7.67 12.52 -5.87
C ASP A 34 -8.55 11.88 -4.76
N LEU A 35 -8.86 12.64 -3.70
CA LEU A 35 -9.66 12.16 -2.58
C LEU A 35 -11.06 11.69 -3.00
N ARG A 36 -11.66 12.35 -4.00
CA ARG A 36 -13.00 11.99 -4.49
C ARG A 36 -12.95 10.65 -5.21
N LYS A 37 -11.93 10.43 -6.05
CA LYS A 37 -11.68 9.19 -6.77
C LYS A 37 -11.35 8.06 -5.82
N LEU A 38 -10.60 8.31 -4.75
CA LEU A 38 -10.38 7.32 -3.70
C LEU A 38 -11.69 6.95 -3.00
N ALA A 39 -12.47 7.94 -2.55
CA ALA A 39 -13.75 7.70 -1.89
C ALA A 39 -14.73 6.90 -2.78
N VAL A 40 -14.85 7.27 -4.05
CA VAL A 40 -15.76 6.59 -5.00
C VAL A 40 -15.30 5.17 -5.33
N ASN A 41 -13.98 4.91 -5.41
CA ASN A 41 -13.48 3.58 -5.73
C ASN A 41 -13.38 2.64 -4.51
N LEU A 42 -13.24 3.18 -3.29
CA LEU A 42 -12.99 2.39 -2.09
C LEU A 42 -14.19 2.25 -1.15
N ILE A 43 -15.25 3.05 -1.32
CA ILE A 43 -16.43 3.02 -0.45
C ILE A 43 -17.63 2.51 -1.26
N PRO A 44 -17.83 1.17 -1.38
CA PRO A 44 -18.99 0.63 -2.07
C PRO A 44 -20.29 0.86 -1.30
N PHE A 45 -20.20 0.97 0.04
CA PHE A 45 -21.35 1.23 0.91
C PHE A 45 -21.02 2.35 1.91
N PRO A 46 -21.89 3.35 2.11
CA PRO A 46 -21.59 4.50 2.96
C PRO A 46 -21.20 4.16 4.41
N ARG A 47 -21.71 3.05 4.95
CA ARG A 47 -21.38 2.59 6.32
C ARG A 47 -20.06 1.81 6.42
N LEU A 48 -19.53 1.33 5.29
CA LEU A 48 -18.30 0.54 5.22
C LEU A 48 -17.16 1.41 4.65
N HIS A 49 -16.72 2.38 5.45
CA HIS A 49 -15.68 3.35 5.08
C HIS A 49 -14.45 3.30 6.02
N PHE A 50 -14.28 2.19 6.75
CA PHE A 50 -13.10 1.96 7.58
C PHE A 50 -12.07 1.17 6.78
N PHE A 51 -10.88 1.76 6.58
CA PHE A 51 -9.81 1.16 5.80
C PHE A 51 -8.77 0.48 6.68
N MET A 52 -8.23 -0.63 6.19
CA MET A 52 -6.98 -1.18 6.70
C MET A 52 -5.85 -0.58 5.89
N VAL A 53 -4.93 0.12 6.55
CA VAL A 53 -3.76 0.68 5.88
C VAL A 53 -2.52 -0.15 6.17
N GLY A 54 -1.60 -0.15 5.22
CA GLY A 54 -0.32 -0.85 5.33
C GLY A 54 0.78 -0.07 4.64
N PHE A 55 2.02 -0.36 5.00
CA PHE A 55 3.19 0.28 4.39
C PHE A 55 4.26 -0.76 4.08
N ALA A 56 4.87 -0.65 2.91
CA ALA A 56 6.06 -1.39 2.55
C ALA A 56 7.08 -0.46 1.87
N PRO A 57 8.38 -0.63 2.13
CA PRO A 57 8.98 -1.67 2.94
C PRO A 57 9.06 -1.32 4.44
N LEU A 58 8.84 -2.30 5.32
CA LEU A 58 9.17 -2.19 6.74
C LEU A 58 10.55 -2.80 6.99
N THR A 59 11.59 -1.98 6.78
CA THR A 59 12.99 -2.38 6.98
C THR A 59 13.60 -1.62 8.16
N SER A 60 14.48 -2.29 8.90
CA SER A 60 15.28 -1.61 9.92
C SER A 60 16.31 -0.68 9.26
N GLN A 61 16.67 0.43 9.91
CA GLN A 61 17.61 1.42 9.38
C GLN A 61 18.94 0.81 8.94
N GLY A 62 19.47 -0.18 9.68
CA GLY A 62 20.72 -0.87 9.34
C GLY A 62 20.60 -1.90 8.20
N SER A 63 19.39 -2.35 7.88
CA SER A 63 19.15 -3.35 6.82
C SER A 63 18.72 -2.72 5.49
N GLN A 64 18.45 -1.41 5.47
CA GLN A 64 17.96 -0.71 4.28
C GLN A 64 18.96 -0.72 3.11
N GLN A 65 20.26 -0.58 3.39
CA GLN A 65 21.30 -0.53 2.36
C GLN A 65 21.55 -1.88 1.66
N TYR A 66 21.20 -2.99 2.31
CA TYR A 66 21.49 -4.34 1.82
C TYR A 66 20.33 -4.99 1.08
N ARG A 67 19.17 -4.33 0.97
CA ARG A 67 17.97 -4.89 0.34
C ARG A 67 17.67 -4.17 -0.96
N ALA A 68 17.87 -4.87 -2.08
CA ALA A 68 17.38 -4.42 -3.37
C ALA A 68 15.85 -4.55 -3.39
N LEU A 69 15.14 -3.43 -3.32
CA LEU A 69 13.68 -3.42 -3.38
C LEU A 69 13.24 -3.45 -4.83
N THR A 70 12.38 -4.41 -5.18
CA THR A 70 11.77 -4.53 -6.51
C THR A 70 10.25 -4.36 -6.42
N ILE A 71 9.59 -4.05 -7.55
CA ILE A 71 8.13 -3.90 -7.59
C ILE A 71 7.40 -5.18 -7.15
N PRO A 72 7.79 -6.39 -7.60
CA PRO A 72 7.18 -7.64 -7.11
C PRO A 72 7.34 -7.83 -5.60
N GLU A 73 8.51 -7.50 -5.03
CA GLU A 73 8.73 -7.60 -3.58
C GLU A 73 7.89 -6.61 -2.78
N LEU A 74 7.79 -5.36 -3.24
CA LEU A 74 6.93 -4.35 -2.62
C LEU A 74 5.46 -4.76 -2.69
N THR A 75 5.05 -5.30 -3.83
CA THR A 75 3.69 -5.79 -4.05
C THR A 75 3.41 -7.01 -3.19
N GLN A 76 4.35 -7.93 -3.00
CA GLN A 76 4.14 -9.06 -2.09
C GLN A 76 4.06 -8.62 -0.62
N GLN A 77 4.98 -7.75 -0.20
CA GLN A 77 5.02 -7.22 1.16
C GLN A 77 3.75 -6.44 1.51
N MET A 78 3.19 -5.72 0.56
CA MET A 78 2.02 -4.87 0.79
C MET A 78 0.75 -5.67 1.17
N TRP A 79 0.63 -6.94 0.76
CA TRP A 79 -0.49 -7.85 1.10
C TRP A 79 -0.13 -8.80 2.25
N ASP A 80 1.05 -8.66 2.86
CA ASP A 80 1.41 -9.43 4.05
C ASP A 80 0.71 -8.85 5.27
N ALA A 81 0.06 -9.70 6.06
CA ALA A 81 -0.63 -9.33 7.30
C ALA A 81 0.29 -8.62 8.29
N LYS A 82 1.60 -8.91 8.25
CA LYS A 82 2.62 -8.31 9.13
C LYS A 82 2.88 -6.83 8.84
N ASN A 83 2.52 -6.35 7.65
CA ASN A 83 2.77 -4.98 7.21
C ASN A 83 1.52 -4.10 7.34
N MET A 84 0.43 -4.64 7.86
CA MET A 84 -0.80 -3.91 8.16
C MET A 84 -0.62 -3.11 9.45
N MET A 85 -1.11 -1.87 9.45
CA MET A 85 -1.14 -0.99 10.62
C MET A 85 -2.39 -1.23 11.50
N CYS A 86 -3.27 -2.14 11.07
CA CYS A 86 -4.41 -2.60 11.85
C CYS A 86 -4.10 -3.99 12.41
N ALA A 87 -4.43 -4.22 13.69
CA ALA A 87 -4.26 -5.52 14.35
C ALA A 87 -5.36 -6.52 13.92
N ALA A 88 -5.44 -6.78 12.62
CA ALA A 88 -6.38 -7.71 12.01
C ALA A 88 -5.69 -8.50 10.90
N ASP A 89 -5.96 -9.80 10.81
CA ASP A 89 -5.47 -10.62 9.71
C ASP A 89 -6.42 -10.47 8.51
N PRO A 90 -5.97 -9.92 7.37
CA PRO A 90 -6.81 -9.77 6.18
C PRO A 90 -7.30 -11.10 5.60
N ARG A 91 -6.64 -12.23 5.93
CA ARG A 91 -7.01 -13.57 5.44
C ARG A 91 -8.29 -14.11 6.09
N HIS A 92 -8.71 -13.57 7.22
CA HIS A 92 -9.98 -13.93 7.86
C HIS A 92 -11.20 -13.25 7.22
N GLY A 93 -10.99 -12.43 6.18
CA GLY A 93 -12.06 -11.75 5.46
C GLY A 93 -11.85 -11.79 3.95
N ARG A 94 -12.60 -10.94 3.25
CA ARG A 94 -12.42 -10.68 1.83
C ARG A 94 -12.30 -9.17 1.60
N TYR A 95 -11.39 -8.79 0.72
CA TYR A 95 -11.25 -7.41 0.27
C TYR A 95 -12.44 -7.03 -0.59
N LEU A 96 -13.21 -6.03 -0.14
CA LEU A 96 -14.23 -5.39 -0.96
C LEU A 96 -13.58 -4.61 -2.09
N THR A 97 -12.70 -3.70 -1.71
CA THR A 97 -11.93 -2.81 -2.58
C THR A 97 -10.56 -2.58 -1.93
N ALA A 98 -9.54 -2.30 -2.73
CA ALA A 98 -8.23 -1.90 -2.23
C ALA A 98 -7.56 -0.87 -3.14
N SER A 99 -6.65 -0.08 -2.59
CA SER A 99 -5.79 0.84 -3.31
C SER A 99 -4.33 0.60 -2.96
N ALA A 100 -3.52 0.56 -4.01
CA ALA A 100 -2.08 0.39 -3.96
C ALA A 100 -1.40 1.66 -4.46
N MET A 101 -0.81 2.42 -3.55
CA MET A 101 -0.12 3.68 -3.87
C MET A 101 1.38 3.44 -3.87
N PHE A 102 1.98 3.47 -5.05
CA PHE A 102 3.41 3.32 -5.23
C PHE A 102 4.11 4.68 -5.37
N ARG A 103 5.32 4.77 -4.83
CA ARG A 103 6.17 5.97 -4.87
C ARG A 103 7.58 5.64 -5.32
N GLY A 104 8.15 6.49 -6.17
CA GLY A 104 9.48 6.34 -6.75
C GLY A 104 9.43 6.12 -8.27
N LYS A 105 10.59 6.16 -8.92
CA LYS A 105 10.71 5.95 -10.37
C LYS A 105 10.49 4.48 -10.70
N MET A 106 9.34 4.15 -11.30
CA MET A 106 8.99 2.78 -11.65
C MET A 106 8.11 2.71 -12.90
N SER A 107 8.05 1.52 -13.50
CA SER A 107 7.20 1.24 -14.65
C SER A 107 5.75 1.00 -14.22
N THR A 108 4.83 1.84 -14.68
CA THR A 108 3.38 1.67 -14.45
C THR A 108 2.88 0.34 -14.99
N LYS A 109 3.41 -0.11 -16.13
CA LYS A 109 3.09 -1.42 -16.71
C LYS A 109 3.46 -2.57 -15.78
N GLU A 110 4.66 -2.53 -15.19
CA GLU A 110 5.12 -3.58 -14.29
C GLU A 110 4.29 -3.59 -13.00
N VAL A 111 3.92 -2.42 -12.48
CA VAL A 111 2.99 -2.30 -11.36
C VAL A 111 1.67 -3.00 -11.68
N ASP A 112 1.03 -2.66 -12.80
CA ASP A 112 -0.28 -3.24 -13.15
C ASP A 112 -0.21 -4.76 -13.36
N GLU A 113 0.87 -5.27 -13.96
CA GLU A 113 1.11 -6.72 -14.10
C GLU A 113 1.22 -7.42 -12.73
N GLN A 114 1.96 -6.83 -11.77
CA GLN A 114 2.08 -7.41 -10.43
C GLN A 114 0.77 -7.36 -9.64
N MET A 115 -0.02 -6.29 -9.81
CA MET A 115 -1.33 -6.15 -9.17
C MET A 115 -2.30 -7.24 -9.64
N ILE A 116 -2.35 -7.49 -10.95
CA ILE A 116 -3.15 -8.57 -11.54
C ILE A 116 -2.67 -9.94 -11.04
N ASN A 117 -1.36 -10.15 -10.97
CA ASN A 117 -0.77 -11.40 -10.46
C ASN A 117 -1.20 -11.69 -9.00
N VAL A 118 -1.20 -10.68 -8.14
CA VAL A 118 -1.69 -10.81 -6.76
C VAL A 118 -3.17 -11.15 -6.71
N GLN A 119 -4.01 -10.45 -7.49
CA GLN A 119 -5.44 -10.74 -7.53
C GLN A 119 -5.72 -12.16 -8.01
N ASN A 120 -5.04 -12.63 -9.06
CA ASN A 120 -5.22 -13.97 -9.61
C ASN A 120 -4.78 -15.07 -8.63
N LYS A 121 -3.63 -14.89 -7.96
CA LYS A 121 -3.13 -15.85 -6.96
C LYS A 121 -4.01 -15.94 -5.72
N ASN A 122 -4.62 -14.82 -5.33
CA ASN A 122 -5.37 -14.66 -4.09
C ASN A 122 -6.86 -14.42 -4.34
N SER A 123 -7.41 -14.91 -5.46
CA SER A 123 -8.76 -14.59 -5.92
C SER A 123 -9.85 -14.89 -4.90
N SER A 124 -9.67 -15.93 -4.07
CA SER A 124 -10.58 -16.29 -2.97
C SER A 124 -10.69 -15.21 -1.87
N TYR A 125 -9.67 -14.37 -1.72
CA TYR A 125 -9.63 -13.26 -0.76
C TYR A 125 -10.23 -11.97 -1.32
N PHE A 126 -10.62 -11.92 -2.59
CA PHE A 126 -11.31 -10.77 -3.19
C PHE A 126 -12.78 -11.11 -3.41
N VAL A 127 -13.66 -10.12 -3.29
CA VAL A 127 -15.08 -10.33 -3.64
C VAL A 127 -15.25 -10.39 -5.15
N GLU A 128 -15.99 -11.39 -5.64
CA GLU A 128 -16.18 -11.64 -7.08
C GLU A 128 -17.17 -10.68 -7.74
N TRP A 129 -18.12 -10.13 -6.96
CA TRP A 129 -19.21 -9.29 -7.46
C TRP A 129 -18.83 -7.82 -7.65
N ILE A 130 -17.65 -7.38 -7.14
CA ILE A 130 -17.05 -6.09 -7.50
C ILE A 130 -15.93 -6.36 -8.51
N PRO A 131 -16.16 -6.17 -9.82
CA PRO A 131 -15.10 -6.34 -10.81
C PRO A 131 -14.02 -5.25 -10.62
N ASN A 132 -12.75 -5.62 -10.87
CA ASN A 132 -11.61 -4.69 -10.85
C ASN A 132 -11.52 -3.84 -9.57
N ASN A 133 -11.69 -4.50 -8.42
CA ASN A 133 -11.81 -3.88 -7.11
C ASN A 133 -10.49 -3.36 -6.51
N VAL A 134 -9.36 -3.54 -7.19
CA VAL A 134 -8.06 -3.02 -6.78
C VAL A 134 -7.61 -1.91 -7.71
N LYS A 135 -7.18 -0.77 -7.16
CA LYS A 135 -6.69 0.40 -7.90
C LYS A 135 -5.24 0.70 -7.58
N SER A 136 -4.39 0.77 -8.61
CA SER A 136 -3.01 1.24 -8.50
C SER A 136 -2.94 2.76 -8.65
N SER A 137 -1.93 3.39 -8.04
CA SER A 137 -1.55 4.79 -8.24
C SER A 137 -0.04 4.90 -8.14
N VAL A 138 0.58 5.75 -8.95
CA VAL A 138 2.04 5.85 -9.07
C VAL A 138 2.47 7.31 -9.02
N CYS A 139 3.31 7.63 -8.03
CA CYS A 139 3.94 8.94 -7.88
C CYS A 139 5.45 8.83 -8.09
N ASP A 140 6.02 9.74 -8.88
CA ASP A 140 7.46 9.73 -9.20
C ASP A 140 8.35 10.14 -8.03
N ILE A 141 7.78 10.81 -7.02
CA ILE A 141 8.52 11.38 -5.89
C ILE A 141 8.56 10.37 -4.73
N PRO A 142 9.73 9.75 -4.46
CA PRO A 142 9.86 8.79 -3.37
C PRO A 142 9.81 9.48 -1.99
N PRO A 143 9.53 8.73 -0.91
CA PRO A 143 9.63 9.26 0.45
C PRO A 143 11.09 9.42 0.88
N THR A 144 11.32 10.26 1.89
CA THR A 144 12.66 10.52 2.42
C THR A 144 13.32 9.23 2.94
N GLY A 145 14.55 8.97 2.50
CA GLY A 145 15.34 7.82 2.95
C GLY A 145 15.08 6.50 2.21
N LEU A 146 14.13 6.44 1.28
CA LEU A 146 13.85 5.25 0.47
C LEU A 146 13.84 5.60 -1.01
N ALA A 147 14.32 4.69 -1.86
CA ALA A 147 14.25 4.86 -3.32
C ALA A 147 12.84 4.57 -3.86
N MET A 148 12.13 3.61 -3.24
CA MET A 148 10.77 3.20 -3.59
C MET A 148 10.00 2.78 -2.34
N SER A 149 8.68 2.96 -2.38
CA SER A 149 7.75 2.49 -1.36
C SER A 149 6.38 2.19 -1.93
N SER A 150 5.60 1.38 -1.24
CA SER A 150 4.18 1.16 -1.51
C SER A 150 3.35 1.36 -0.24
N THR A 151 2.13 1.87 -0.39
CA THR A 151 1.17 2.08 0.68
C THR A 151 -0.14 1.42 0.29
N PHE A 152 -0.65 0.57 1.19
CA PHE A 152 -1.91 -0.12 1.06
C PHE A 152 -3.03 0.69 1.72
N MET A 153 -4.20 0.69 1.10
CA MET A 153 -5.45 1.19 1.67
C MET A 153 -6.63 0.30 1.26
#